data_AF-A0ABD3RG74-F1
#
_entry.id   AF-A0ABD3RG74-F1
#
_cell.length_a   1.000
_cell.length_b   1.000
_cell.length_c   1.000
_cell.angle_alpha   90.00
_cell.angle_beta   90.00
_cell.angle_gamma   90.00
#
_symmetry.space_group_name_H-M   'P 1'
#
loop_
_entity.id
_entity.type
_entity.pdbx_description
1 polymer ?
#
loop_
_entity_poly.entity_id
_entity_poly.type
_entity_poly.pdbx_seq_one_letter_code
_entity_poly.pdbx_strand_id
1 'polypeptide(L)'
;MASLARSTPFAVGGYMLCSATLLISNKYAIYKVAAPSFILFSQLMGTAIVVKAFAAMGKIECDPLEKEKCKKFLPVALIFLATIFSNMKSLQYANVETFMVFRFSTPLVVSIADYLFLGRKLPSARSWACLFALLVGAFGYAITDSAFHFKGYTFCAVWYCIFCMDQIYLKHIVDTVKMQSTWGRVFYSNFLASVPLVFTFINDADEIAALKGMSFSAAIAVFVSVALGVGMSYFAWMAREALSAASFTVVGNICKIMTIGVNVLLWDKHASPIGV
;
A
#
# COMPACT_ATOMS: atom_id res chain seq x y z
N MET A 1 27.47 -2.40 -3.94
CA MET A 1 26.73 -1.19 -4.39
C MET A 1 26.29 -1.25 -5.86
N ALA A 2 27.11 -1.74 -6.81
CA ALA A 2 26.71 -1.85 -8.22
C ALA A 2 25.55 -2.84 -8.52
N SER A 3 25.40 -3.91 -7.73
CA SER A 3 24.28 -4.86 -7.83
C SER A 3 22.93 -4.23 -7.43
N LEU A 4 22.88 -3.43 -6.35
CA LEU A 4 21.66 -2.73 -5.91
C LEU A 4 21.16 -1.67 -6.91
N ALA A 5 22.08 -0.94 -7.56
CA ALA A 5 21.73 0.07 -8.54
C ALA A 5 21.04 -0.51 -9.79
N ARG A 6 21.47 -1.70 -10.23
CA ARG A 6 20.85 -2.40 -11.38
C ARG A 6 19.52 -3.08 -11.01
N SER A 7 19.33 -3.46 -9.76
CA SER A 7 18.06 -4.04 -9.26
C SER A 7 16.97 -3.01 -8.94
N THR A 8 17.31 -1.71 -8.85
CA THR A 8 16.33 -0.67 -8.48
C THR A 8 15.24 -0.47 -9.55
N PRO A 9 15.55 -0.33 -10.86
CA PRO A 9 14.52 -0.21 -11.89
C PRO A 9 13.63 -1.45 -11.99
N PHE A 10 14.20 -2.64 -11.77
CA PHE A 10 13.45 -3.89 -11.74
C PHE A 10 12.47 -3.94 -10.56
N ALA A 11 12.92 -3.56 -9.36
CA ALA A 11 12.07 -3.50 -8.17
C ALA A 11 10.91 -2.50 -8.34
N VAL A 12 11.21 -1.31 -8.84
CA VAL A 12 10.23 -0.24 -9.05
C VAL A 12 9.25 -0.61 -10.17
N GLY A 13 9.75 -1.09 -11.31
CA GLY A 13 8.92 -1.52 -12.44
C GLY A 13 8.00 -2.69 -12.07
N GLY A 14 8.53 -3.69 -11.36
CA GLY A 14 7.74 -4.81 -10.84
C GLY A 14 6.66 -4.35 -9.87
N TYR A 15 7.00 -3.44 -8.94
CA TYR A 15 6.03 -2.86 -8.00
C TYR A 15 4.90 -2.11 -8.74
N MET A 16 5.25 -1.29 -9.73
CA MET A 16 4.29 -0.53 -10.54
C MET A 16 3.33 -1.45 -11.32
N LEU A 17 3.87 -2.48 -11.98
CA LEU A 17 3.08 -3.45 -12.74
C LEU A 17 2.17 -4.28 -11.83
N CYS A 18 2.69 -4.81 -10.72
CA CYS A 18 1.89 -5.54 -9.74
C CYS A 18 0.80 -4.66 -9.13
N SER A 19 1.10 -3.38 -8.83
CA SER A 19 0.10 -2.45 -8.29
C SER A 19 -1.05 -2.22 -9.27
N ALA A 20 -0.78 -2.03 -10.56
CA ALA A 20 -1.80 -1.79 -11.58
C ALA A 20 -2.66 -3.03 -11.83
N THR A 21 -2.04 -4.20 -11.97
CA THR A 21 -2.74 -5.48 -12.21
C THR A 21 -3.56 -5.92 -10.99
N LEU A 22 -3.02 -5.74 -9.78
CA LEU A 22 -3.72 -6.06 -8.53
C LEU A 22 -4.97 -5.20 -8.36
N LEU A 23 -4.99 -3.94 -8.80
CA LEU A 23 -6.21 -3.12 -8.79
C LEU A 23 -7.33 -3.79 -9.60
N ILE A 24 -7.04 -4.18 -10.84
CA ILE A 24 -8.02 -4.77 -11.76
C ILE A 24 -8.52 -6.09 -11.17
N SER A 25 -7.60 -6.93 -10.68
CA SER A 25 -7.93 -8.20 -10.04
C SER A 25 -8.78 -8.00 -8.78
N ASN A 26 -8.47 -7.02 -7.93
CA ASN A 26 -9.24 -6.70 -6.74
C ASN A 26 -10.65 -6.24 -7.09
N LYS A 27 -10.81 -5.36 -8.07
CA LYS A 27 -12.13 -4.93 -8.55
C LYS A 27 -12.95 -6.12 -9.06
N TYR A 28 -12.33 -6.99 -9.86
CA TYR A 28 -12.99 -8.17 -10.39
C TYR A 28 -13.37 -9.17 -9.29
N ALA A 29 -12.48 -9.41 -8.31
CA ALA A 29 -12.74 -10.27 -7.18
C ALA A 29 -13.90 -9.73 -6.32
N ILE A 30 -13.91 -8.43 -5.99
CA ILE A 30 -14.99 -7.79 -5.23
C ILE A 30 -16.32 -7.86 -5.99
N TYR A 31 -16.30 -7.70 -7.32
CA TYR A 31 -17.49 -7.86 -8.15
C TYR A 31 -18.06 -9.29 -8.11
N LYS A 32 -17.19 -10.31 -8.03
CA LYS A 32 -17.59 -11.72 -7.98
C LYS A 32 -17.97 -12.20 -6.58
N VAL A 33 -17.32 -11.67 -5.56
CA VAL A 33 -17.60 -11.92 -4.15
C VAL A 33 -17.45 -10.61 -3.39
N ALA A 34 -18.57 -10.09 -2.89
CA ALA A 34 -18.62 -8.82 -2.17
C ALA A 34 -18.07 -8.94 -0.74
N ALA A 35 -16.87 -9.51 -0.59
CA ALA A 35 -16.19 -9.76 0.67
C ALA A 35 -14.76 -9.18 0.63
N PRO A 36 -14.60 -7.84 0.67
CA PRO A 36 -13.31 -7.18 0.53
C PRO A 36 -12.33 -7.53 1.67
N SER A 37 -12.82 -7.70 2.91
CA SER A 37 -11.96 -8.07 4.04
C SER A 37 -11.46 -9.51 3.89
N PHE A 38 -12.31 -10.43 3.43
CA PHE A 38 -11.91 -11.79 3.08
C PHE A 38 -10.88 -11.83 1.94
N ILE A 39 -11.04 -11.02 0.90
CA ILE A 39 -10.08 -10.94 -0.21
C ILE A 39 -8.72 -10.47 0.32
N LEU A 40 -8.68 -9.40 1.13
CA LEU A 40 -7.45 -8.91 1.72
C LEU A 40 -6.81 -9.94 2.65
N PHE A 41 -7.61 -10.60 3.50
CA PHE A 41 -7.15 -11.70 4.34
C PHE A 41 -6.53 -12.83 3.51
N SER A 42 -7.20 -13.26 2.44
CA SER A 42 -6.74 -14.30 1.52
C SER A 42 -5.42 -13.92 0.84
N GLN A 43 -5.27 -12.66 0.44
CA GLN A 43 -4.03 -12.15 -0.15
C GLN A 43 -2.87 -12.19 0.83
N LEU A 44 -3.06 -11.70 2.05
CA LEU A 44 -2.01 -11.63 3.06
C LEU A 44 -1.68 -13.03 3.60
N MET A 45 -2.68 -13.80 4.03
CA MET A 45 -2.47 -15.16 4.52
C MET A 45 -1.95 -16.09 3.41
N GLY A 46 -2.54 -16.01 2.21
CA GLY A 46 -2.08 -16.77 1.05
C GLY A 46 -0.64 -16.44 0.69
N THR A 47 -0.23 -15.18 0.77
CA THR A 47 1.18 -14.79 0.58
C THR A 47 2.09 -15.44 1.62
N ALA A 48 1.70 -15.42 2.90
CA ALA A 48 2.48 -16.06 3.96
C ALA A 48 2.62 -17.58 3.75
N ILE A 49 1.53 -18.26 3.33
CA ILE A 49 1.51 -19.70 3.04
C ILE A 49 2.42 -20.01 1.85
N VAL A 50 2.30 -19.26 0.75
CA VAL A 50 3.14 -19.44 -0.45
C VAL A 50 4.62 -19.31 -0.08
N VAL A 51 5.00 -18.28 0.67
CA VAL A 51 6.39 -18.11 1.12
C VAL A 51 6.85 -19.28 1.98
N LYS A 52 6.04 -19.75 2.94
CA LYS A 52 6.42 -20.91 3.75
C LYS A 52 6.52 -22.21 2.95
N ALA A 53 5.63 -22.42 1.97
CA ALA A 53 5.67 -23.58 1.09
C ALA A 53 6.95 -23.60 0.25
N PHE A 54 7.29 -22.49 -0.41
CA PHE A 54 8.52 -22.40 -1.20
C PHE A 54 9.79 -22.48 -0.34
N ALA A 55 9.75 -21.98 0.90
CA ALA A 55 10.85 -22.12 1.84
C ALA A 55 11.05 -23.57 2.28
N ALA A 56 9.96 -24.31 2.55
CA ALA A 56 10.01 -25.74 2.88
C ALA A 56 10.54 -26.59 1.72
N MET A 57 10.32 -26.15 0.46
CA MET A 57 10.91 -26.76 -0.73
C MET A 57 12.38 -26.39 -0.95
N GLY A 58 12.99 -25.57 -0.09
CA GLY A 58 14.37 -25.10 -0.22
C GLY A 58 14.59 -24.12 -1.39
N LYS A 59 13.52 -23.59 -2.00
CA LYS A 59 13.61 -22.69 -3.17
C LYS A 59 13.86 -21.23 -2.78
N ILE A 60 13.51 -20.85 -1.56
CA ILE A 60 13.72 -19.49 -1.05
C ILE A 60 14.23 -19.53 0.39
N GLU A 61 15.12 -18.59 0.71
CA GLU A 61 15.53 -18.36 2.09
C GLU A 61 14.42 -17.60 2.80
N CYS A 62 13.90 -18.14 3.89
CA CYS A 62 12.94 -17.47 4.75
C CYS A 62 13.41 -17.62 6.18
N ASP A 63 13.57 -16.49 6.88
CA ASP A 63 13.89 -16.49 8.29
C ASP A 63 12.88 -17.35 9.10
N PRO A 64 13.35 -18.12 10.09
CA PRO A 64 12.47 -18.78 11.03
C PRO A 64 11.63 -17.75 11.79
N LEU A 65 10.48 -18.17 12.32
CA LEU A 65 9.61 -17.28 13.07
C LEU A 65 10.17 -17.06 14.48
N GLU A 66 10.74 -15.88 14.71
CA GLU A 66 11.36 -15.45 15.95
C GLU A 66 10.47 -14.41 16.65
N LYS A 67 10.22 -14.60 17.95
CA LYS A 67 9.37 -13.70 18.73
C LYS A 67 9.85 -12.25 18.71
N GLU A 68 11.17 -12.01 18.68
CA GLU A 68 11.72 -10.65 18.64
C GLU A 68 11.41 -9.94 17.32
N LYS A 69 11.61 -10.62 16.18
CA LYS A 69 11.24 -10.11 14.85
C LYS A 69 9.73 -9.89 14.76
N CYS A 70 8.91 -10.80 15.29
CA CYS A 70 7.46 -10.61 15.34
C CYS A 70 7.05 -9.35 16.10
N LYS A 71 7.66 -9.07 17.27
CA LYS A 71 7.37 -7.85 18.04
C LYS A 71 7.69 -6.58 17.27
N LYS A 72 8.76 -6.56 16.46
CA LYS A 72 9.14 -5.39 15.64
C LYS A 72 8.23 -5.20 14.43
N PHE A 73 7.75 -6.30 13.83
CA PHE A 73 6.84 -6.28 12.68
C PHE A 73 5.35 -6.16 13.05
N LEU A 74 4.95 -6.41 14.30
CA LEU A 74 3.55 -6.26 14.72
C LEU A 74 3.04 -4.81 14.58
N PRO A 75 3.78 -3.77 15.01
CA PRO A 75 3.39 -2.39 14.72
C PRO A 75 3.29 -2.09 13.22
N VAL A 76 4.15 -2.69 12.38
CA VAL A 76 4.05 -2.55 10.92
C VAL A 76 2.68 -3.02 10.43
N ALA A 77 2.26 -4.20 10.87
CA ALA A 77 0.97 -4.77 10.50
C ALA A 77 -0.20 -3.90 10.95
N LEU A 78 -0.18 -3.41 12.20
CA LEU A 78 -1.25 -2.57 12.73
C LEU A 78 -1.34 -1.21 12.04
N ILE A 79 -0.20 -0.55 11.78
CA ILE A 79 -0.15 0.73 11.07
C ILE A 79 -0.60 0.55 9.61
N PHE A 80 -0.20 -0.54 8.95
CA PHE A 80 -0.65 -0.86 7.59
C PHE A 80 -2.18 -1.01 7.52
N LEU A 81 -2.78 -1.79 8.44
CA LEU A 81 -4.23 -1.93 8.50
C LEU A 81 -4.95 -0.62 8.86
N ALA A 82 -4.41 0.15 9.81
CA ALA A 82 -4.92 1.47 10.14
C ALA A 82 -4.87 2.43 8.94
N THR A 83 -3.82 2.33 8.11
CA THR A 83 -3.68 3.09 6.87
C THR A 83 -4.76 2.71 5.86
N ILE A 84 -5.06 1.41 5.70
CA ILE A 84 -6.15 0.95 4.82
C ILE A 84 -7.50 1.46 5.32
N PHE A 85 -7.81 1.29 6.61
CA PHE A 85 -9.09 1.68 7.17
C PHE A 85 -9.32 3.20 7.11
N SER A 86 -8.31 3.98 7.52
CA SER A 86 -8.38 5.45 7.43
C SER A 86 -8.45 5.93 5.99
N ASN A 87 -7.83 5.23 5.03
CA ASN A 87 -7.99 5.53 3.61
C ASN A 87 -9.44 5.35 3.15
N MET A 88 -10.06 4.21 3.51
CA MET A 88 -11.46 3.94 3.18
C MET A 88 -12.39 4.98 3.79
N LYS A 89 -12.18 5.36 5.06
CA LYS A 89 -12.96 6.40 5.73
C LYS A 89 -12.76 7.78 5.11
N SER A 90 -11.54 8.12 4.68
CA SER A 90 -11.28 9.38 3.97
C SER A 90 -12.08 9.45 2.68
N LEU A 91 -12.06 8.38 1.87
CA LEU A 91 -12.82 8.31 0.61
C LEU A 91 -14.34 8.22 0.82
N GLN A 92 -14.81 7.82 2.00
CA GLN A 92 -16.24 7.80 2.35
C GLN A 92 -16.79 9.21 2.63
N TYR A 93 -15.96 10.12 3.16
CA TYR A 93 -16.40 11.43 3.65
C TYR A 93 -15.77 12.63 2.92
N ALA A 94 -14.74 12.40 2.10
CA ALA A 94 -14.09 13.41 1.28
C ALA A 94 -14.08 12.97 -0.19
N ASN A 95 -14.07 13.95 -1.08
CA ASN A 95 -13.92 13.69 -2.50
C ASN A 95 -12.55 13.07 -2.80
N VAL A 96 -12.51 12.26 -3.86
CA VAL A 96 -11.28 11.59 -4.30
C VAL A 96 -10.19 12.63 -4.60
N GLU A 97 -10.55 13.71 -5.29
CA GLU A 97 -9.63 14.79 -5.67
C GLU A 97 -9.00 15.47 -4.44
N THR A 98 -9.82 15.89 -3.46
CA THR A 98 -9.36 16.43 -2.17
C THR A 98 -8.40 15.45 -1.48
N PHE A 99 -8.76 14.16 -1.42
CA PHE A 99 -7.89 13.14 -0.84
C PHE A 99 -6.56 12.98 -1.60
N MET A 100 -6.59 13.07 -2.93
CA MET A 100 -5.39 13.00 -3.76
C MET A 100 -4.44 14.17 -3.52
N VAL A 101 -4.98 15.37 -3.27
CA VAL A 101 -4.18 16.54 -2.88
C VAL A 101 -3.39 16.30 -1.60
N PHE A 102 -4.04 15.80 -0.53
CA PHE A 102 -3.35 15.41 0.70
C PHE A 102 -2.32 14.31 0.42
N ARG A 103 -2.68 13.29 -0.35
CA ARG A 103 -1.76 12.19 -0.68
C ARG A 103 -0.52 12.67 -1.43
N PHE A 104 -0.65 13.56 -2.41
CA PHE A 104 0.48 14.05 -3.19
C PHE A 104 1.41 14.97 -2.40
N SER A 105 0.94 15.57 -1.30
CA SER A 105 1.80 16.32 -0.39
C SER A 105 2.54 15.41 0.62
N THR A 106 2.19 14.13 0.79
CA THR A 106 2.88 13.22 1.74
C THR A 106 4.39 13.08 1.54
N PRO A 107 4.98 13.09 0.32
CA PRO A 107 6.42 13.01 0.15
C PRO A 107 7.17 14.17 0.82
N LEU A 108 6.54 15.34 0.98
CA LEU A 108 7.09 16.50 1.72
C LEU A 108 7.43 16.10 3.15
N VAL A 109 6.40 15.70 3.89
CA VAL A 109 6.51 15.40 5.31
C VAL A 109 7.35 14.15 5.51
N VAL A 110 7.19 13.13 4.67
CA VAL A 110 8.04 11.93 4.72
C VAL A 110 9.50 12.29 4.48
N SER A 111 9.85 13.22 3.57
CA SER A 111 11.24 13.62 3.33
C SER A 111 11.87 14.37 4.50
N ILE A 112 11.10 15.25 5.16
CA ILE A 112 11.55 15.97 6.36
C ILE A 112 11.72 14.97 7.51
N ALA A 113 10.78 14.04 7.66
CA ALA A 113 10.86 13.04 8.70
C ALA A 113 11.95 11.99 8.46
N ASP A 114 12.23 11.62 7.20
CA ASP A 114 13.37 10.78 6.81
C ASP A 114 14.71 11.46 7.13
N TYR A 115 14.78 12.80 7.04
CA TYR A 115 15.92 13.57 7.53
C TYR A 115 16.03 13.54 9.07
N LEU A 116 14.94 13.86 9.77
CA LEU A 116 14.94 14.01 11.23
C LEU A 116 15.09 12.69 12.00
N PHE A 117 14.36 11.64 11.61
CA PHE A 117 14.30 10.38 12.36
C PHE A 117 15.28 9.31 11.86
N LEU A 118 15.67 9.37 10.58
CA LEU A 118 16.59 8.39 9.98
C LEU A 118 17.96 8.99 9.66
N GLY A 119 18.19 10.27 9.96
CA GLY A 119 19.50 10.93 9.84
C GLY A 119 20.04 11.03 8.42
N ARG A 120 19.18 10.95 7.40
CA ARG A 120 19.58 11.00 5.99
C ARG A 120 19.89 12.45 5.56
N LYS A 121 20.39 12.67 4.34
CA LYS A 121 20.65 14.03 3.83
C LYS A 121 19.34 14.70 3.41
N LEU A 122 19.23 16.02 3.63
CA LEU A 122 18.09 16.80 3.16
C LEU A 122 17.93 16.69 1.62
N PRO A 123 16.69 16.82 1.11
CA PRO A 123 16.44 16.84 -0.32
C PRO A 123 17.23 17.97 -1.01
N SER A 124 17.65 17.73 -2.25
CA SER A 124 18.31 18.76 -3.08
C SER A 124 17.40 19.97 -3.31
N ALA A 125 17.96 21.12 -3.70
CA ALA A 125 17.18 22.32 -4.04
C ALA A 125 16.09 22.04 -5.11
N ARG A 126 16.37 21.14 -6.06
CA ARG A 126 15.39 20.68 -7.06
C ARG A 126 14.24 19.91 -6.42
N SER A 127 14.53 19.07 -5.43
CA SER A 127 13.50 18.35 -4.67
C SER A 127 12.64 19.33 -3.88
N TRP A 128 13.24 20.32 -3.21
CA TRP A 128 12.50 21.40 -2.53
C TRP A 128 11.57 22.19 -3.47
N ALA A 129 12.00 22.46 -4.71
CA ALA A 129 11.16 23.11 -5.70
C ALA A 129 9.94 22.24 -6.10
N CYS A 130 10.14 20.94 -6.35
CA CYS A 130 9.03 20.00 -6.62
C CYS A 130 8.05 19.91 -5.46
N LEU A 131 8.60 19.87 -4.25
CA LEU A 131 7.89 19.82 -2.98
C LEU A 131 7.02 21.10 -2.78
N PHE A 132 7.58 22.28 -3.04
CA PHE A 132 6.84 23.54 -2.97
C PHE A 132 5.76 23.63 -4.07
N ALA A 133 6.04 23.19 -5.29
CA ALA A 133 5.06 23.15 -6.37
C ALA A 133 3.85 22.26 -6.03
N LEU A 134 4.08 21.10 -5.40
CA LEU A 134 3.02 20.23 -4.89
C LEU A 134 2.15 20.93 -3.85
N LEU A 135 2.76 21.70 -2.95
CA LEU A 135 2.05 22.45 -1.93
C LEU A 135 1.22 23.59 -2.54
N VAL A 136 1.76 24.34 -3.50
CA VAL A 136 1.01 25.39 -4.22
C VAL A 136 -0.17 24.79 -5.00
N GLY A 137 0.03 23.68 -5.72
CA GLY A 137 -1.06 23.00 -6.42
C GLY A 137 -2.15 22.48 -5.47
N ALA A 138 -1.74 21.95 -4.31
CA ALA A 138 -2.64 21.52 -3.26
C ALA A 138 -3.52 22.65 -2.71
N PHE A 139 -2.90 23.80 -2.38
CA PHE A 139 -3.62 24.98 -1.91
C PHE A 139 -4.52 25.58 -3.00
N GLY A 140 -4.04 25.63 -4.25
CA GLY A 140 -4.84 26.09 -5.38
C GLY A 140 -6.14 25.30 -5.54
N TYR A 141 -6.04 23.96 -5.50
CA TYR A 141 -7.22 23.08 -5.56
C TYR A 141 -8.15 23.27 -4.36
N ALA A 142 -7.60 23.34 -3.15
CA ALA A 142 -8.41 23.47 -1.92
C ALA A 142 -9.21 24.78 -1.84
N ILE A 143 -8.74 25.87 -2.47
CA ILE A 143 -9.46 27.15 -2.53
C ILE A 143 -10.63 27.09 -3.53
N THR A 144 -10.50 26.27 -4.57
CA THR A 144 -11.55 26.06 -5.58
C THR A 144 -12.53 24.94 -5.24
N ASP A 145 -12.26 24.17 -4.18
CA ASP A 145 -13.08 23.02 -3.77
C ASP A 145 -14.41 23.49 -3.17
N SER A 146 -15.48 23.38 -3.95
CA SER A 146 -16.85 23.71 -3.53
C SER A 146 -17.47 22.68 -2.56
N ALA A 147 -16.77 21.59 -2.24
CA ALA A 147 -17.26 20.46 -1.44
C ALA A 147 -16.51 20.30 -0.10
N PHE A 148 -16.24 21.41 0.58
CA PHE A 148 -15.60 21.40 1.89
C PHE A 148 -16.49 20.72 2.96
N HIS A 149 -16.12 19.48 3.32
CA HIS A 149 -16.72 18.75 4.44
C HIS A 149 -15.71 18.56 5.56
N PHE A 150 -15.90 19.26 6.68
CA PHE A 150 -15.02 19.19 7.86
C PHE A 150 -14.67 17.76 8.30
N LYS A 151 -15.67 16.86 8.31
CA LYS A 151 -15.49 15.46 8.68
C LYS A 151 -14.56 14.73 7.70
N GLY A 152 -14.67 14.99 6.40
CA GLY A 152 -13.79 14.42 5.37
C GLY A 152 -12.34 14.87 5.54
N TYR A 153 -12.11 16.16 5.75
CA TYR A 153 -10.78 16.71 5.99
C TYR A 153 -10.12 16.14 7.24
N THR A 154 -10.88 15.93 8.33
CA THR A 154 -10.36 15.28 9.54
C THR A 154 -9.89 13.85 9.25
N PHE A 155 -10.66 13.05 8.51
CA PHE A 155 -10.22 11.70 8.13
C PHE A 155 -9.01 11.72 7.20
N CYS A 156 -8.95 12.66 6.24
CA CYS A 156 -7.78 12.87 5.39
C CYS A 156 -6.54 13.21 6.22
N ALA A 157 -6.65 14.08 7.23
CA ALA A 157 -5.55 14.43 8.12
C ALA A 157 -5.11 13.24 8.99
N VAL A 158 -6.05 12.47 9.54
CA VAL A 158 -5.75 11.23 10.28
C VAL A 158 -5.01 10.23 9.39
N TRP A 159 -5.53 9.98 8.19
CA TRP A 159 -4.88 9.12 7.21
C TRP A 159 -3.48 9.62 6.86
N TYR A 160 -3.32 10.94 6.66
CA TYR A 160 -2.04 11.56 6.33
C TYR A 160 -0.98 11.28 7.39
N CYS A 161 -1.32 11.46 8.67
CA CYS A 161 -0.40 11.19 9.79
C CYS A 161 -0.04 9.70 9.88
N ILE A 162 -1.03 8.81 9.81
CA ILE A 162 -0.82 7.36 9.87
C ILE A 162 0.06 6.90 8.70
N PHE A 163 -0.23 7.38 7.48
CA PHE A 163 0.53 7.03 6.28
C PHE A 163 1.97 7.53 6.34
N CYS A 164 2.23 8.75 6.82
CA CYS A 164 3.60 9.23 6.99
C CYS A 164 4.37 8.36 7.98
N MET A 165 3.75 8.03 9.12
CA MET A 165 4.31 7.13 10.11
C MET A 165 4.58 5.73 9.53
N ASP A 166 3.67 5.20 8.71
CA ASP A 166 3.85 3.93 7.98
C ASP A 166 5.14 3.95 7.14
N GLN A 167 5.31 4.98 6.30
CA GLN A 167 6.47 5.05 5.41
C GLN A 167 7.80 5.14 6.16
N ILE A 168 7.84 5.94 7.24
CA ILE A 168 9.06 6.12 8.05
C ILE A 168 9.36 4.85 8.85
N TYR A 169 8.36 4.26 9.51
CA TYR A 169 8.55 3.09 10.36
C TYR A 169 8.90 1.86 9.54
N LEU A 170 8.28 1.66 8.37
CA LEU A 170 8.69 0.62 7.43
C LEU A 170 10.15 0.79 7.03
N LYS A 171 10.59 2.02 6.75
CA LYS A 171 11.98 2.25 6.39
C LYS A 171 12.93 1.99 7.57
N HIS A 172 12.55 2.40 8.78
CA HIS A 172 13.28 2.07 10.00
C HIS A 172 13.43 0.55 10.18
N ILE A 173 12.38 -0.24 9.94
CA ILE A 173 12.42 -1.71 10.03
C ILE A 173 13.33 -2.32 8.96
N VAL A 174 13.30 -1.81 7.73
CA VAL A 174 14.23 -2.23 6.66
C VAL A 174 15.67 -2.01 7.08
N ASP A 175 15.98 -0.85 7.68
CA ASP A 175 17.35 -0.44 7.99
C ASP A 175 17.86 -1.06 9.32
N THR A 176 16.99 -1.36 10.29
CA THR A 176 17.38 -1.88 11.63
C THR A 176 17.23 -3.39 11.80
N VAL A 177 16.24 -4.01 11.17
CA VAL A 177 15.99 -5.45 11.33
C VAL A 177 16.72 -6.22 10.25
N LYS A 178 17.81 -6.89 10.66
CA LYS A 178 18.54 -7.82 9.80
C LYS A 178 17.64 -9.01 9.46
N MET A 179 17.36 -9.17 8.18
CA MET A 179 16.65 -10.30 7.60
C MET A 179 17.57 -10.98 6.60
N GLN A 180 17.48 -12.30 6.49
CA GLN A 180 18.31 -13.06 5.55
C GLN A 180 17.87 -12.78 4.11
N SER A 181 16.57 -12.53 3.89
CA SER A 181 16.03 -12.27 2.57
C SER A 181 14.85 -11.28 2.59
N THR A 182 14.54 -10.72 1.42
CA THR A 182 13.29 -9.96 1.18
C THR A 182 12.05 -10.82 1.46
N TRP A 183 12.11 -12.14 1.21
CA TRP A 183 11.02 -13.07 1.48
C TRP A 183 10.71 -13.21 2.97
N GLY A 184 11.70 -13.08 3.85
CA GLY A 184 11.47 -12.97 5.29
C GLY A 184 10.57 -11.78 5.62
N ARG A 185 10.89 -10.58 5.11
CA ARG A 185 10.05 -9.38 5.31
C ARG A 185 8.64 -9.55 4.76
N VAL A 186 8.51 -10.17 3.59
CA VAL A 186 7.21 -10.51 2.98
C VAL A 186 6.40 -11.40 3.91
N PHE A 187 6.99 -12.50 4.39
CA PHE A 187 6.30 -13.44 5.30
C PHE A 187 5.85 -12.76 6.60
N TYR A 188 6.74 -12.08 7.31
CA TYR A 188 6.43 -11.46 8.61
C TYR A 188 5.32 -10.41 8.50
N SER A 189 5.43 -9.52 7.51
CA SER A 189 4.45 -8.44 7.32
C SER A 189 3.07 -8.97 6.94
N ASN A 190 3.00 -9.89 5.97
CA ASN A 190 1.74 -10.45 5.50
C ASN A 190 1.08 -11.35 6.56
N PHE A 191 1.86 -12.20 7.25
CA PHE A 191 1.32 -13.07 8.30
C PHE A 191 0.78 -12.26 9.48
N LEU A 192 1.51 -11.25 9.95
CA LEU A 192 1.04 -10.46 11.10
C LEU A 192 -0.13 -9.54 10.74
N ALA A 193 -0.20 -9.05 9.49
CA ALA A 193 -1.33 -8.25 9.02
C ALA A 193 -2.59 -9.09 8.73
N SER A 194 -2.46 -10.38 8.45
CA SER A 194 -3.63 -11.25 8.24
C SER A 194 -4.32 -11.62 9.55
N VAL A 195 -3.61 -11.66 10.68
CA VAL A 195 -4.17 -12.07 11.99
C VAL A 195 -5.34 -11.17 12.43
N PRO A 196 -5.23 -9.82 12.47
CA PRO A 196 -6.36 -8.98 12.85
C PRO A 196 -7.55 -9.08 11.88
N LEU A 197 -7.29 -9.34 10.60
CA LEU A 197 -8.34 -9.43 9.58
C LEU A 197 -9.24 -10.66 9.74
N VAL A 198 -8.77 -11.71 10.41
CA VAL A 198 -9.62 -12.86 10.77
C VAL A 198 -10.82 -12.39 11.58
N PHE A 199 -10.58 -11.49 12.53
CA PHE A 199 -11.65 -10.96 13.36
C PHE A 199 -12.54 -9.99 12.58
N THR A 200 -12.05 -9.30 11.54
CA THR A 200 -12.89 -8.35 10.80
C THR A 200 -13.91 -9.06 9.92
N PHE A 201 -13.50 -10.07 9.13
CA PHE A 201 -14.46 -10.74 8.22
C PHE A 201 -15.42 -11.69 8.94
N ILE A 202 -15.00 -12.31 10.07
CA ILE A 202 -15.87 -13.19 10.85
C ILE A 202 -17.01 -12.41 11.54
N ASN A 203 -16.79 -11.13 11.84
CA ASN A 203 -17.82 -10.27 12.43
C ASN A 203 -18.71 -9.57 11.38
N ASP A 204 -18.44 -9.78 10.08
CA ASP A 204 -19.23 -9.20 9.00
C ASP A 204 -20.16 -10.26 8.39
N ALA A 205 -21.45 -10.19 8.77
CA ALA A 205 -22.46 -11.15 8.33
C ALA A 205 -22.71 -11.10 6.81
N ASP A 206 -22.54 -9.93 6.18
CA ASP A 206 -22.73 -9.75 4.74
C ASP A 206 -21.58 -10.40 3.97
N GLU A 207 -20.34 -10.24 4.45
CA GLU A 207 -19.19 -10.96 3.87
C GLU A 207 -19.38 -12.48 4.01
N ILE A 208 -19.78 -12.98 5.18
CA ILE A 208 -20.03 -14.43 5.39
C ILE A 208 -21.11 -14.96 4.44
N ALA A 209 -22.20 -14.21 4.23
CA ALA A 209 -23.24 -14.59 3.29
C ALA A 209 -22.71 -14.64 1.85
N ALA A 210 -21.91 -13.66 1.44
CA ALA A 210 -21.27 -13.63 0.14
C ALA A 210 -20.31 -14.83 -0.07
N LEU A 211 -19.62 -15.28 0.99
CA LEU A 211 -18.74 -16.45 0.92
C LEU A 211 -19.50 -17.76 0.77
N LYS A 212 -20.68 -17.92 1.39
CA LYS A 212 -21.51 -19.12 1.24
C LYS A 212 -21.98 -19.34 -0.21
N GLY A 213 -22.19 -18.27 -0.95
CA GLY A 213 -22.57 -18.28 -2.36
C GLY A 213 -21.39 -18.28 -3.34
N MET A 214 -20.16 -18.49 -2.87
CA MET A 214 -18.97 -18.34 -3.71
C MET A 214 -18.95 -19.39 -4.85
N SER A 215 -19.00 -18.92 -6.09
CA SER A 215 -18.85 -19.77 -7.27
C SER A 215 -17.38 -20.14 -7.54
N PHE A 216 -17.14 -21.19 -8.31
CA PHE A 216 -15.78 -21.58 -8.73
C PHE A 216 -15.03 -20.44 -9.44
N SER A 217 -15.73 -19.63 -10.25
CA SER A 217 -15.14 -18.46 -10.91
C SER A 217 -14.72 -17.37 -9.93
N ALA A 218 -15.47 -17.18 -8.85
CA ALA A 218 -15.10 -16.27 -7.76
C ALA A 218 -13.87 -16.78 -7.00
N ALA A 219 -13.78 -18.09 -6.74
CA ALA A 219 -12.61 -18.70 -6.12
C ALA A 219 -11.34 -18.52 -6.97
N ILE A 220 -11.43 -18.70 -8.30
CA ILE A 220 -10.32 -18.40 -9.22
C ILE A 220 -9.92 -16.92 -9.15
N ALA A 221 -10.89 -16.00 -9.13
CA ALA A 221 -10.62 -14.58 -9.04
C ALA A 221 -9.84 -14.23 -7.76
N VAL A 222 -10.25 -14.82 -6.62
CA VAL A 222 -9.52 -14.67 -5.34
C VAL A 222 -8.12 -15.25 -5.47
N PHE A 223 -7.96 -16.47 -6.01
CA PHE A 223 -6.65 -17.11 -6.18
C PHE A 223 -5.68 -16.28 -7.04
N VAL A 224 -6.15 -15.73 -8.16
CA VAL A 224 -5.36 -14.82 -9.02
C VAL A 224 -4.95 -13.58 -8.23
N SER A 225 -5.86 -13.02 -7.42
CA SER A 225 -5.55 -11.87 -6.58
C SER A 225 -4.48 -12.19 -5.53
N VAL A 226 -4.45 -13.41 -4.98
CA VAL A 226 -3.39 -13.87 -4.06
C VAL A 226 -2.06 -13.94 -4.79
N ALA A 227 -2.01 -14.52 -5.99
CA ALA A 227 -0.77 -14.61 -6.77
C ALA A 227 -0.19 -13.21 -7.10
N LEU A 228 -1.05 -12.26 -7.45
CA LEU A 228 -0.65 -10.87 -7.65
C LEU A 228 -0.25 -10.18 -6.34
N GLY A 229 -0.91 -10.52 -5.22
CA GLY A 229 -0.57 -10.04 -3.87
C GLY A 229 0.83 -10.49 -3.41
N VAL A 230 1.24 -11.71 -3.76
CA VAL A 230 2.61 -12.23 -3.53
C VAL A 230 3.62 -11.37 -4.27
N GLY A 231 3.41 -11.15 -5.57
CA GLY A 231 4.29 -10.33 -6.41
C GLY A 231 4.37 -8.90 -5.89
N MET A 232 3.21 -8.29 -5.62
CA MET A 232 3.11 -6.94 -5.06
C MET A 232 3.89 -6.79 -3.76
N SER A 233 3.72 -7.73 -2.82
CA SER A 233 4.45 -7.71 -1.54
C SER A 233 5.95 -7.82 -1.74
N TYR A 234 6.41 -8.73 -2.59
CA TYR A 234 7.83 -8.95 -2.85
C TYR A 234 8.49 -7.71 -3.46
N PHE A 235 7.92 -7.17 -4.54
CA PHE A 235 8.47 -5.99 -5.20
C PHE A 235 8.37 -4.74 -4.33
N ALA A 236 7.31 -4.60 -3.51
CA ALA A 236 7.22 -3.49 -2.56
C ALA A 236 8.38 -3.51 -1.55
N TRP A 237 8.67 -4.65 -0.93
CA TRP A 237 9.78 -4.77 0.01
C TRP A 237 11.15 -4.59 -0.66
N MET A 238 11.32 -5.11 -1.88
CA MET A 238 12.55 -4.90 -2.65
C MET A 238 12.75 -3.43 -3.01
N ALA A 239 11.69 -2.72 -3.42
CA ALA A 239 11.76 -1.30 -3.73
C ALA A 239 12.00 -0.44 -2.48
N ARG A 240 11.42 -0.80 -1.33
CA ARG A 240 11.68 -0.13 -0.03
C ARG A 240 13.13 -0.29 0.44
N GLU A 241 13.75 -1.41 0.11
CA GLU A 241 15.17 -1.63 0.38
C GLU A 241 16.05 -0.75 -0.50
N ALA A 242 15.74 -0.67 -1.80
CA ALA A 242 16.49 0.11 -2.77
C ALA A 242 16.31 1.64 -2.63
N LEU A 243 15.14 2.10 -2.15
CA LEU A 243 14.77 3.51 -2.12
C LEU A 243 14.76 4.11 -0.71
N SER A 244 14.78 5.44 -0.62
CA SER A 244 14.41 6.17 0.60
C SER A 244 12.91 6.10 0.87
N ALA A 245 12.48 6.40 2.09
CA ALA A 245 11.05 6.45 2.42
C ALA A 245 10.31 7.45 1.51
N ALA A 246 10.90 8.64 1.29
CA ALA A 246 10.33 9.66 0.43
C ALA A 246 10.26 9.23 -1.05
N SER A 247 11.34 8.65 -1.60
CA SER A 247 11.35 8.19 -2.99
C SER A 247 10.36 7.06 -3.23
N PHE A 248 10.25 6.11 -2.30
CA PHE A 248 9.24 5.04 -2.37
C PHE A 248 7.82 5.63 -2.32
N THR A 249 7.60 6.66 -1.49
CA THR A 249 6.31 7.36 -1.43
C THR A 249 5.94 8.03 -2.75
N VAL A 250 6.91 8.67 -3.41
CA VAL A 250 6.71 9.27 -4.75
C VAL A 250 6.33 8.19 -5.77
N VAL A 251 7.04 7.06 -5.80
CA VAL A 251 6.69 5.93 -6.67
C VAL A 251 5.27 5.44 -6.39
N GLY A 252 4.89 5.28 -5.12
CA GLY A 252 3.53 4.89 -4.73
C GLY A 252 2.45 5.90 -5.13
N ASN A 253 2.78 7.19 -5.20
CA ASN A 253 1.88 8.22 -5.72
C ASN A 253 1.73 8.14 -7.24
N ILE A 254 2.82 7.88 -7.98
CA ILE A 254 2.78 7.63 -9.43
C ILE A 254 1.94 6.39 -9.73
N CYS A 255 2.13 5.29 -8.99
CA CYS A 255 1.28 4.09 -9.10
C CYS A 255 -0.21 4.44 -8.95
N LYS A 256 -0.54 5.32 -8.01
CA LYS A 256 -1.92 5.73 -7.77
C LYS A 256 -2.49 6.57 -8.91
N ILE A 257 -1.70 7.48 -9.50
CA ILE A 257 -2.11 8.23 -10.70
C ILE A 257 -2.39 7.27 -11.85
N MET A 258 -1.48 6.34 -12.13
CA MET A 258 -1.67 5.35 -13.19
C MET A 258 -2.90 4.48 -12.94
N THR A 259 -3.12 4.07 -11.68
CA THR A 259 -4.30 3.32 -11.24
C THR A 259 -5.59 4.10 -11.52
N ILE A 260 -5.62 5.41 -11.25
CA ILE A 260 -6.75 6.28 -11.55
C ILE A 260 -6.95 6.39 -13.07
N GLY A 261 -5.89 6.66 -13.83
CA GLY A 261 -5.96 6.74 -15.30
C GLY A 261 -6.47 5.44 -15.94
N VAL A 262 -5.94 4.29 -15.52
CA VAL A 262 -6.41 2.97 -15.97
C VAL A 262 -7.87 2.74 -15.59
N ASN A 263 -8.28 3.14 -14.38
CA ASN A 263 -9.67 3.04 -13.97
C ASN A 263 -10.61 3.89 -14.84
N VAL A 264 -10.21 5.13 -15.16
CA VAL A 264 -10.98 6.01 -16.06
C VAL A 264 -11.06 5.43 -17.48
N LEU A 265 -9.95 4.90 -18.00
CA LEU A 265 -9.90 4.32 -19.36
C LEU A 265 -10.69 3.01 -19.49
N LEU A 266 -10.72 2.19 -18.44
CA LEU A 266 -11.39 0.88 -18.46
C LEU A 266 -12.86 0.92 -18.04
N TRP A 267 -13.26 1.89 -17.21
CA TRP A 267 -14.63 2.00 -16.70
C TRP A 267 -15.31 3.28 -17.17
N ASP A 268 -16.11 3.12 -18.22
CA ASP A 268 -16.82 4.13 -19.00
C ASP A 268 -18.05 4.72 -18.26
N LYS A 269 -17.85 5.29 -17.07
CA LYS A 269 -18.85 6.14 -16.40
C LYS A 269 -18.25 7.50 -16.03
N HIS A 270 -18.07 8.33 -17.07
CA HIS A 270 -18.12 9.79 -17.08
C HIS A 270 -17.68 10.53 -15.80
N ALA A 271 -16.39 10.86 -15.71
CA ALA A 271 -15.98 12.12 -15.08
C ALA A 271 -15.81 13.15 -16.21
N SER A 272 -16.46 14.31 -16.09
CA SER A 272 -16.37 15.37 -17.10
C SER A 272 -14.91 15.87 -17.23
N PRO A 273 -14.50 16.42 -18.39
CA PRO A 273 -13.12 16.85 -18.65
C PRO A 273 -12.54 17.95 -17.74
N ILE A 274 -13.34 18.47 -16.80
CA ILE A 274 -13.00 19.62 -15.94
C ILE A 274 -12.56 19.19 -14.52
N GLY A 275 -12.68 17.89 -14.17
CA GLY A 275 -12.32 17.36 -12.84
C GLY A 275 -11.10 16.41 -12.84
N VAL A 276 -10.01 16.77 -13.54
CA VAL A 276 -8.70 16.11 -13.44
C VAL A 276 -7.61 17.15 -13.24
#